data_AF-A0A7M4D8V1-F1
#
_entry.id   AF-A0A7M4D8V1-F1
#
_cell.length_a   1.000
_cell.length_b   1.000
_cell.length_c   1.000
_cell.angle_alpha   90.00
_cell.angle_beta   90.00
_cell.angle_gamma   90.00
#
_symmetry.space_group_name_H-M   'P 1'
#
loop_
_entity.id
_entity.type
_entity.pdbx_description
1 polymer ?
#
loop_
_entity_poly.entity_id
_entity_poly.type
_entity_poly.pdbx_seq_one_letter_code
_entity_poly.pdbx_strand_id
1 'polypeptide(L)'
;MKIIPAIDTIKGRCVRLTKGDYDTEKVYSEDPLQVAKGFEELGITRLHLVDLEGAKSGHICNSEVLWRVASGTNLKIDFGGGVKSDEDIELAFQCGANQVTGGSIAVSNPEMFEKWMSKYGSEKMILGADVRNEMVSISGWKEDSDCHLFKFLENYQKKGVKTVICTDISKDGMLQGPAVELYQSVMKEFPNLELVASGGVGNIEDIRILNEIGCWGVIIGKAIYEKRIDMNELVNEFIL
;
A
#
# COMPACT_ATOMS: atom_id res chain seq x y z
N MET A 1 -9.50 -10.27 -8.81
CA MET A 1 -8.52 -9.39 -8.11
C MET A 1 -9.20 -8.60 -6.99
N LYS A 2 -8.47 -8.12 -5.97
CA LYS A 2 -8.95 -7.16 -4.96
C LYS A 2 -8.70 -5.72 -5.39
N ILE A 3 -9.72 -4.88 -5.34
CA ILE A 3 -9.61 -3.43 -5.56
C ILE A 3 -9.35 -2.75 -4.21
N ILE A 4 -8.25 -1.99 -4.12
CA ILE A 4 -7.80 -1.36 -2.88
C ILE A 4 -7.54 0.14 -3.16
N PRO A 5 -8.53 1.02 -2.94
CA PRO A 5 -8.30 2.45 -2.99
C PRO A 5 -7.25 2.89 -1.97
N ALA A 6 -6.45 3.90 -2.32
CA ALA A 6 -5.46 4.49 -1.41
C ALA A 6 -5.90 5.85 -0.86
N ILE A 7 -5.71 6.05 0.43
CA ILE A 7 -5.75 7.37 1.08
C ILE A 7 -4.38 7.62 1.68
N ASP A 8 -3.70 8.65 1.17
CA ASP A 8 -2.48 9.15 1.80
C ASP A 8 -2.83 10.35 2.67
N THR A 9 -2.22 10.46 3.86
CA THR A 9 -2.54 11.50 4.83
C THR A 9 -1.35 12.37 5.21
N ILE A 10 -1.57 13.69 5.22
CA ILE A 10 -0.69 14.69 5.82
C ILE A 10 -1.58 15.66 6.61
N LYS A 11 -1.25 15.87 7.89
CA LYS A 11 -1.93 16.76 8.84
C LYS A 11 -3.43 16.49 8.90
N GLY A 12 -3.82 15.21 8.95
CA GLY A 12 -5.22 14.81 9.00
C GLY A 12 -6.00 14.87 7.68
N ARG A 13 -5.37 15.25 6.56
CA ARG A 13 -6.05 15.49 5.27
C ARG A 13 -5.67 14.45 4.22
N CYS A 14 -6.57 14.17 3.28
CA CYS A 14 -6.29 13.34 2.12
C CYS A 14 -5.45 14.11 1.12
N VAL A 15 -4.25 13.60 0.83
CA VAL A 15 -3.32 14.23 -0.08
C VAL A 15 -2.83 13.25 -1.14
N ARG A 16 -2.12 13.77 -2.13
CA ARG A 16 -1.24 12.96 -2.98
C ARG A 16 0.04 13.72 -3.24
N LEU A 17 1.12 12.96 -3.34
CA LEU A 17 2.43 13.43 -3.80
C LEU A 17 2.66 12.94 -5.23
N THR A 18 3.39 13.71 -6.03
CA THR A 18 3.89 13.23 -7.32
C THR A 18 5.23 12.53 -7.07
N LYS A 19 5.32 11.23 -7.37
CA LYS A 19 6.52 10.41 -7.12
C LYS A 19 7.05 10.50 -5.67
N GLY A 20 6.17 10.65 -4.69
CA GLY A 20 6.55 10.73 -3.27
C GLY A 20 7.22 12.05 -2.86
N ASP A 21 7.22 13.07 -3.73
CA ASP A 21 7.79 14.38 -3.41
C ASP A 21 6.84 15.23 -2.56
N TYR A 22 7.24 15.52 -1.31
CA TYR A 22 6.46 16.27 -0.33
C TYR A 22 6.22 17.73 -0.74
N ASP A 23 7.07 18.31 -1.60
CA ASP A 23 6.88 19.68 -2.10
C ASP A 23 5.80 19.76 -3.19
N THR A 24 5.27 18.62 -3.62
CA THR A 24 4.22 18.51 -4.64
C THR A 24 2.85 18.13 -4.07
N GLU A 25 2.65 18.35 -2.76
CA GLU A 25 1.40 18.06 -2.06
C GLU A 25 0.19 18.68 -2.77
N LYS A 26 -0.77 17.81 -3.14
CA LYS A 26 -2.11 18.21 -3.57
C LYS A 26 -3.13 17.65 -2.59
N VAL A 27 -3.91 18.51 -1.96
CA VAL A 27 -5.04 18.13 -1.10
C VAL A 27 -6.24 17.77 -1.96
N TYR A 28 -6.84 16.60 -1.73
CA TYR A 28 -8.06 16.14 -2.41
C TYR A 28 -9.29 16.19 -1.51
N SER A 29 -9.12 16.03 -0.21
CA SER A 29 -10.20 16.13 0.77
C SER A 29 -9.64 16.49 2.15
N GLU A 30 -10.41 17.26 2.90
CA GLU A 30 -10.09 17.61 4.30
C GLU A 30 -10.55 16.51 5.27
N ASP A 31 -11.37 15.54 4.84
CA ASP A 31 -11.94 14.51 5.71
C ASP A 31 -11.71 13.08 5.15
N PRO A 32 -10.67 12.39 5.60
CA PRO A 32 -10.38 10.99 5.23
C PRO A 32 -11.51 10.02 5.52
N LEU A 33 -12.28 10.23 6.59
CA LEU A 33 -13.40 9.34 6.93
C LEU A 33 -14.49 9.42 5.86
N GLN A 34 -14.80 10.61 5.36
CA GLN A 34 -15.83 10.76 4.31
C GLN A 34 -15.39 10.11 3.00
N VAL A 35 -14.11 10.21 2.64
CA VAL A 35 -13.56 9.53 1.47
C VAL A 35 -13.67 8.01 1.63
N ALA A 36 -13.28 7.49 2.79
CA ALA A 36 -13.36 6.06 3.09
C ALA A 36 -14.81 5.54 3.05
N LYS A 37 -15.77 6.28 3.63
CA LYS A 37 -17.21 5.95 3.54
C LYS A 37 -17.70 5.90 2.10
N GLY A 38 -17.28 6.85 1.26
CA GLY A 38 -17.61 6.83 -0.16
C GLY A 38 -17.12 5.57 -0.86
N PHE A 39 -15.95 5.03 -0.49
CA PHE A 39 -15.50 3.73 -1.01
C PHE A 39 -16.36 2.57 -0.48
N GLU A 40 -16.66 2.54 0.82
CA GLU A 40 -17.49 1.51 1.43
C GLU A 40 -18.90 1.45 0.82
N GLU A 41 -19.52 2.62 0.58
CA GLU A 41 -20.85 2.73 -0.04
C GLU A 41 -20.90 2.13 -1.45
N LEU A 42 -19.76 2.11 -2.15
CA LEU A 42 -19.59 1.47 -3.46
C LEU A 42 -19.32 -0.03 -3.37
N GLY A 43 -19.33 -0.62 -2.17
CA GLY A 43 -19.06 -2.05 -1.95
C GLY A 43 -17.58 -2.41 -1.87
N ILE A 44 -16.67 -1.42 -1.84
CA ILE A 44 -15.25 -1.67 -1.57
C ILE A 44 -15.12 -2.21 -0.14
N THR A 45 -14.23 -3.19 0.05
CA THR A 45 -14.04 -3.87 1.34
C THR A 45 -12.65 -3.66 1.94
N ARG A 46 -11.73 -3.02 1.20
CA ARG A 46 -10.33 -2.85 1.58
C ARG A 46 -9.86 -1.42 1.35
N LEU A 47 -8.96 -0.96 2.20
CA LEU A 47 -8.39 0.38 2.12
C LEU A 47 -6.89 0.34 2.44
N HIS A 48 -6.09 0.94 1.56
CA HIS A 48 -4.69 1.24 1.82
C HIS A 48 -4.59 2.64 2.42
N LEU A 49 -4.24 2.75 3.70
CA LEU A 49 -4.14 4.02 4.42
C LEU A 49 -2.68 4.31 4.78
N VAL A 50 -2.14 5.42 4.28
CA VAL A 50 -0.71 5.75 4.46
C VAL A 50 -0.54 7.06 5.21
N ASP A 51 0.13 7.00 6.36
CA ASP A 51 0.60 8.16 7.09
C ASP A 51 1.94 8.66 6.50
N LEU A 52 1.88 9.65 5.61
CA LEU A 52 3.09 10.18 4.97
C LEU A 52 3.95 10.99 5.94
N GLU A 53 3.36 11.69 6.91
CA GLU A 53 4.15 12.34 7.95
C GLU A 53 4.89 11.31 8.79
N GLY A 54 4.21 10.21 9.14
CA GLY A 54 4.83 9.11 9.85
C GLY A 54 5.92 8.43 9.03
N ALA A 55 5.70 8.21 7.73
CA ALA A 55 6.72 7.67 6.83
C ALA A 55 8.01 8.52 6.83
N LYS A 56 7.87 9.85 6.91
CA LYS A 56 8.98 10.80 6.97
C LYS A 56 9.62 10.88 8.36
N SER A 57 8.84 10.84 9.44
CA SER A 57 9.31 11.04 10.82
C SER A 57 9.80 9.75 11.50
N GLY A 58 9.36 8.58 11.00
CA GLY A 58 9.71 7.27 11.54
C GLY A 58 8.91 6.84 12.78
N HIS A 59 7.75 7.45 13.03
CA HIS A 59 6.76 7.05 14.05
C HIS A 59 5.36 7.44 13.54
N ILE A 60 4.29 6.86 14.07
CA ILE A 60 2.92 7.23 13.63
C ILE A 60 2.59 8.66 14.07
N CYS A 61 2.20 9.51 13.11
CA CYS A 61 1.80 10.91 13.34
C CYS A 61 0.29 11.12 13.22
N ASN A 62 -0.42 10.29 12.44
CA ASN A 62 -1.84 10.44 12.12
C ASN A 62 -2.71 9.28 12.69
N SER A 63 -2.41 8.81 13.90
CA SER A 63 -3.14 7.70 14.54
C SER A 63 -4.64 8.00 14.76
N GLU A 64 -5.00 9.26 15.03
CA GLU A 64 -6.40 9.68 15.14
C GLU A 64 -7.16 9.48 13.82
N VAL A 65 -6.51 9.71 12.67
CA VAL A 65 -7.12 9.47 11.35
C VAL A 65 -7.41 7.99 11.18
N LEU A 66 -6.43 7.13 11.46
CA LEU A 66 -6.61 5.68 11.42
C LEU A 66 -7.79 5.24 12.30
N TRP A 67 -7.83 5.71 13.56
CA TRP A 67 -8.94 5.40 14.47
C TRP A 67 -10.30 5.87 13.95
N ARG A 68 -10.40 7.10 13.45
CA ARG A 68 -11.65 7.64 12.88
C ARG A 68 -12.13 6.83 11.69
N VAL A 69 -11.22 6.48 10.76
CA VAL A 69 -11.56 5.69 9.56
C VAL A 69 -11.96 4.26 9.93
N ALA A 70 -11.20 3.60 10.82
CA ALA A 70 -11.45 2.24 11.26
C ALA A 70 -12.74 2.09 12.08
N SER A 71 -13.06 3.07 12.92
CA SER A 71 -14.30 3.06 13.73
C SER A 71 -15.53 3.52 12.94
N GLY A 72 -15.33 4.23 11.84
CA GLY A 72 -16.40 4.81 11.03
C GLY A 72 -16.75 4.03 9.76
N THR A 73 -16.07 2.92 9.46
CA THR A 73 -16.29 2.06 8.29
C THR A 73 -16.07 0.59 8.67
N ASN A 74 -16.53 -0.35 7.83
CA ASN A 74 -16.22 -1.79 7.93
C ASN A 74 -15.09 -2.20 6.98
N LEU A 75 -14.35 -1.24 6.42
CA LEU A 75 -13.23 -1.51 5.52
C LEU A 75 -12.13 -2.27 6.26
N LYS A 76 -11.53 -3.25 5.58
CA LYS A 76 -10.29 -3.86 6.04
C LYS A 76 -9.13 -2.94 5.70
N ILE A 77 -8.58 -2.29 6.70
CA ILE A 77 -7.53 -1.29 6.55
C ILE A 77 -6.18 -1.97 6.66
N ASP A 78 -5.39 -1.86 5.60
CA ASP A 78 -3.96 -2.01 5.70
C ASP A 78 -3.31 -0.64 5.91
N PHE A 79 -2.51 -0.54 6.98
CA PHE A 79 -1.92 0.73 7.42
C PHE A 79 -0.41 0.74 7.18
N GLY A 80 0.08 1.83 6.60
CA GLY A 80 1.50 2.07 6.37
C GLY A 80 1.92 3.47 6.80
N GLY A 81 3.23 3.67 6.94
CA GLY A 81 3.82 4.96 7.31
C GLY A 81 4.20 5.06 8.79
N GLY A 82 5.49 5.14 9.05
CA GLY A 82 6.03 5.44 10.39
C GLY A 82 6.11 4.26 11.37
N VAL A 83 5.61 3.07 11.03
CA VAL A 83 5.69 1.92 11.96
C VAL A 83 7.12 1.39 12.06
N LYS A 84 7.85 1.77 13.12
CA LYS A 84 9.26 1.41 13.33
C LYS A 84 9.58 0.87 14.73
N SER A 85 8.59 0.70 15.59
CA SER A 85 8.76 0.21 16.97
C SER A 85 7.61 -0.70 17.41
N ASP A 86 7.82 -1.45 18.50
CA ASP A 86 6.76 -2.26 19.10
C ASP A 86 5.57 -1.38 19.53
N GLU A 87 5.85 -0.17 20.01
CA GLU A 87 4.86 0.81 20.41
C GLU A 87 4.03 1.30 19.21
N ASP A 88 4.67 1.57 18.06
CA ASP A 88 3.97 2.00 16.84
C ASP A 88 3.02 0.92 16.32
N ILE A 89 3.47 -0.33 16.23
CA ILE A 89 2.63 -1.41 15.70
C ILE A 89 1.46 -1.72 16.65
N GLU A 90 1.69 -1.64 17.97
CA GLU A 90 0.62 -1.77 18.97
C GLU A 90 -0.39 -0.64 18.83
N LEU A 91 0.07 0.60 18.66
CA LEU A 91 -0.79 1.75 18.41
C LEU A 91 -1.62 1.58 17.13
N ALA A 92 -1.00 1.15 16.02
CA ALA A 92 -1.71 0.92 14.75
C ALA A 92 -2.86 -0.10 14.91
N PHE A 93 -2.60 -1.23 15.56
CA PHE A 93 -3.63 -2.24 15.81
C PHE A 93 -4.70 -1.76 16.81
N GLN A 94 -4.33 -1.01 17.85
CA GLN A 94 -5.29 -0.40 18.80
C GLN A 94 -6.21 0.61 18.12
N CYS A 95 -5.67 1.37 17.14
CA CYS A 95 -6.45 2.28 16.31
C CYS A 95 -7.29 1.56 15.24
N GLY A 96 -7.22 0.23 15.13
CA GLY A 96 -8.11 -0.56 14.29
C GLY A 96 -7.55 -0.95 12.92
N ALA A 97 -6.25 -0.82 12.68
CA ALA A 97 -5.63 -1.43 11.50
C ALA A 97 -5.87 -2.96 11.51
N ASN A 98 -6.20 -3.53 10.36
CA ASN A 98 -6.32 -4.99 10.21
C ASN A 98 -4.98 -5.62 9.82
N GLN A 99 -4.19 -4.89 9.04
CA GLN A 99 -2.86 -5.28 8.59
C GLN A 99 -1.91 -4.08 8.69
N VAL A 100 -0.62 -4.35 8.87
CA VAL A 100 0.43 -3.34 8.90
C VAL A 100 1.47 -3.63 7.83
N THR A 101 1.79 -2.61 7.02
CA THR A 101 2.77 -2.70 5.95
C THR A 101 4.16 -2.31 6.46
N GLY A 102 5.07 -3.29 6.50
CA GLY A 102 6.47 -3.10 6.84
C GLY A 102 7.34 -3.08 5.58
N GLY A 103 7.62 -1.89 5.05
CA GLY A 103 8.57 -1.69 3.95
C GLY A 103 9.98 -1.47 4.47
N SER A 104 10.30 -0.23 4.86
CA SER A 104 11.64 0.12 5.34
C SER A 104 12.11 -0.72 6.53
N ILE A 105 11.23 -1.07 7.46
CA ILE A 105 11.60 -1.84 8.65
C ILE A 105 12.02 -3.28 8.33
N ALA A 106 11.43 -3.88 7.30
CA ALA A 106 11.81 -5.22 6.83
C ALA A 106 13.21 -5.24 6.20
N VAL A 107 13.74 -4.08 5.79
CA VAL A 107 15.12 -3.95 5.30
C VAL A 107 16.06 -3.54 6.43
N SER A 108 15.71 -2.49 7.19
CA SER A 108 16.60 -1.88 8.19
C SER A 108 16.67 -2.66 9.51
N ASN A 109 15.62 -3.39 9.87
CA ASN A 109 15.56 -4.19 11.09
C ASN A 109 14.72 -5.47 10.86
N PRO A 110 15.24 -6.42 10.06
CA PRO A 110 14.51 -7.63 9.67
C PRO A 110 14.09 -8.49 10.88
N GLU A 111 14.93 -8.56 11.93
CA GLU A 111 14.63 -9.32 13.14
C GLU A 111 13.36 -8.82 13.85
N MET A 112 13.14 -7.50 13.88
CA MET A 112 11.93 -6.94 14.47
C MET A 112 10.69 -7.21 13.62
N PHE A 113 10.80 -7.12 12.29
CA PHE A 113 9.69 -7.48 11.41
C PHE A 113 9.33 -8.98 11.54
N GLU A 114 10.33 -9.86 11.67
CA GLU A 114 10.14 -11.29 11.95
C GLU A 114 9.49 -11.55 13.31
N LYS A 115 9.91 -10.80 14.34
CA LYS A 115 9.27 -10.83 15.66
C LYS A 115 7.78 -10.46 15.56
N TRP A 116 7.44 -9.44 14.78
CA TRP A 116 6.04 -9.04 14.57
C TRP A 116 5.23 -10.09 13.82
N MET A 117 5.79 -10.67 12.75
CA MET A 117 5.14 -11.79 12.05
C MET A 117 4.86 -12.97 13.00
N SER A 118 5.80 -13.26 13.91
CA SER A 118 5.64 -14.32 14.90
C SER A 118 4.60 -13.98 15.98
N LYS A 119 4.56 -12.71 16.44
CA LYS A 119 3.66 -12.24 17.51
C LYS A 119 2.22 -12.05 17.03
N TYR A 120 2.03 -11.44 15.85
CA TYR A 120 0.72 -11.01 15.35
C TYR A 120 0.14 -11.92 14.26
N GLY A 121 0.97 -12.77 13.65
CA GLY A 121 0.62 -13.61 12.51
C GLY A 121 1.02 -12.99 11.18
N SER A 122 1.51 -13.82 10.26
CA SER A 122 1.91 -13.42 8.90
C SER A 122 0.79 -12.75 8.11
N GLU A 123 -0.47 -13.07 8.40
CA GLU A 123 -1.65 -12.50 7.75
C GLU A 123 -1.93 -11.05 8.16
N LYS A 124 -1.39 -10.60 9.29
CA LYS A 124 -1.48 -9.20 9.74
C LYS A 124 -0.31 -8.35 9.27
N MET A 125 0.70 -8.95 8.65
CA MET A 125 1.90 -8.27 8.20
C MET A 125 1.95 -8.28 6.66
N ILE A 126 2.10 -7.10 6.08
CA ILE A 126 2.32 -6.96 4.65
C ILE A 126 3.77 -6.54 4.43
N LEU A 127 4.46 -7.24 3.54
CA LEU A 127 5.80 -6.83 3.13
C LEU A 127 5.69 -5.71 2.09
N GLY A 128 6.20 -4.54 2.42
CA GLY A 128 6.33 -3.44 1.46
C GLY A 128 7.60 -3.58 0.64
N ALA A 129 7.48 -3.55 -0.69
CA ALA A 129 8.59 -3.64 -1.63
C ALA A 129 8.48 -2.50 -2.65
N ASP A 130 8.80 -1.29 -2.20
CA ASP A 130 8.95 -0.15 -3.10
C ASP A 130 10.29 -0.25 -3.81
N VAL A 131 10.29 -0.20 -5.15
CA VAL A 131 11.48 -0.48 -5.95
C VAL A 131 11.79 0.62 -6.95
N ARG A 132 13.08 0.79 -7.20
CA ARG A 132 13.64 1.58 -8.29
C ARG A 132 14.69 0.72 -8.99
N ASN A 133 14.48 0.43 -10.28
CA ASN A 133 15.34 -0.49 -11.04
C ASN A 133 15.50 -1.85 -10.32
N GLU A 134 14.40 -2.41 -9.81
CA GLU A 134 14.36 -3.68 -9.03
C GLU A 134 15.14 -3.68 -7.71
N MET A 135 15.70 -2.55 -7.30
CA MET A 135 16.33 -2.38 -5.98
C MET A 135 15.31 -1.83 -5.00
N VAL A 136 15.23 -2.43 -3.81
CA VAL A 136 14.31 -2.01 -2.76
C VAL A 136 14.74 -0.66 -2.20
N SER A 137 13.83 0.31 -2.20
CA SER A 137 14.02 1.65 -1.67
C SER A 137 13.44 1.77 -0.27
N ILE A 138 14.10 2.55 0.59
CA ILE A 138 13.75 2.74 2.00
C ILE A 138 13.68 4.24 2.34
N SER A 139 13.33 4.55 3.61
CA SER A 139 13.34 5.91 4.14
C SER A 139 12.42 6.88 3.36
N GLY A 140 11.26 6.39 2.90
CA GLY A 140 10.34 7.17 2.07
C GLY A 140 10.90 7.48 0.68
N TRP A 141 11.53 6.48 0.05
CA TRP A 141 12.09 6.51 -1.32
C TRP A 141 13.35 7.36 -1.50
N LYS A 142 13.98 7.78 -0.40
CA LYS A 142 15.18 8.62 -0.40
C LYS A 142 16.47 7.83 -0.56
N GLU A 143 16.47 6.58 -0.13
CA GLU A 143 17.66 5.73 -0.05
C GLU A 143 17.36 4.43 -0.77
N ASP A 144 18.16 4.07 -1.76
CA ASP A 144 18.12 2.74 -2.34
C ASP A 144 18.98 1.81 -1.48
N SER A 145 18.45 0.65 -1.13
CA SER A 145 19.21 -0.39 -0.45
C SER A 145 19.97 -1.24 -1.47
N ASP A 146 20.98 -1.98 -1.00
CA ASP A 146 21.66 -3.00 -1.81
C ASP A 146 20.80 -4.29 -1.99
N CYS A 147 19.52 -4.25 -1.62
CA CYS A 147 18.63 -5.40 -1.65
C CYS A 147 17.86 -5.46 -2.97
N HIS A 148 18.16 -6.48 -3.78
CA HIS A 148 17.42 -6.79 -5.00
C HIS A 148 16.05 -7.41 -4.67
N LEU A 149 15.00 -6.98 -5.37
CA LEU A 149 13.60 -7.37 -5.13
C LEU A 149 13.42 -8.89 -5.02
N PHE A 150 13.86 -9.65 -6.02
CA PHE A 150 13.63 -11.09 -6.05
C PHE A 150 14.27 -11.82 -4.86
N LYS A 151 15.48 -11.42 -4.45
CA LYS A 151 16.15 -11.98 -3.27
C LYS A 151 15.43 -11.58 -1.99
N PHE A 152 14.92 -10.35 -1.93
CA PHE A 152 14.12 -9.86 -0.81
C PHE A 152 12.83 -10.67 -0.64
N LEU A 153 12.09 -10.87 -1.74
CA LEU A 153 10.86 -11.66 -1.76
C LEU A 153 11.11 -13.13 -1.41
N GLU A 154 12.13 -13.75 -2.00
CA GLU A 154 12.49 -15.14 -1.72
C GLU A 154 12.79 -15.36 -0.22
N ASN A 155 13.57 -14.45 0.38
CA ASN A 155 13.91 -14.52 1.79
C ASN A 155 12.69 -14.43 2.70
N TYR A 156 11.76 -13.50 2.42
CA TYR A 156 10.58 -13.29 3.26
C TYR A 156 9.48 -14.31 3.01
N GLN A 157 9.34 -14.82 1.79
CA GLN A 157 8.43 -15.92 1.49
C GLN A 157 8.83 -17.18 2.28
N LYS A 158 10.13 -17.50 2.38
CA LYS A 158 10.64 -18.60 3.22
C LYS A 158 10.30 -18.41 4.71
N LYS A 159 10.12 -17.17 5.15
CA LYS A 159 9.74 -16.79 6.52
C LYS A 159 8.22 -16.74 6.73
N GLY A 160 7.43 -17.05 5.69
CA GLY A 160 5.98 -17.16 5.78
C GLY A 160 5.21 -15.89 5.40
N VAL A 161 5.87 -14.86 4.85
CA VAL A 161 5.13 -13.72 4.25
C VAL A 161 4.23 -14.23 3.13
N LYS A 162 2.98 -13.77 3.14
CA LYS A 162 1.97 -14.09 2.13
C LYS A 162 1.66 -12.90 1.23
N THR A 163 1.39 -11.74 1.83
CA THR A 163 0.97 -10.54 1.14
C THR A 163 2.13 -9.57 0.94
N VAL A 164 2.29 -9.11 -0.30
CA VAL A 164 3.36 -8.17 -0.69
C VAL A 164 2.73 -7.01 -1.43
N ILE A 165 2.98 -5.78 -0.99
CA ILE A 165 2.71 -4.59 -1.81
C ILE A 165 3.99 -4.24 -2.53
N CYS A 166 3.97 -4.26 -3.87
CA CYS A 166 5.12 -3.90 -4.68
C CYS A 166 4.83 -2.66 -5.53
N THR A 167 5.60 -1.60 -5.27
CA THR A 167 5.45 -0.31 -5.94
C THR A 167 6.64 -0.04 -6.84
N ASP A 168 6.43 0.16 -8.14
CA ASP A 168 7.46 0.80 -8.99
C ASP A 168 7.38 2.31 -8.79
N ILE A 169 8.38 2.85 -8.07
CA ILE A 169 8.46 4.27 -7.71
C ILE A 169 8.49 5.16 -8.96
N SER A 170 9.06 4.68 -10.07
CA SER A 170 9.16 5.45 -11.31
C SER A 170 7.80 5.72 -11.96
N LYS A 171 6.82 4.85 -11.69
CA LYS A 171 5.45 4.91 -12.20
C LYS A 171 4.48 5.58 -11.23
N ASP A 172 4.81 5.68 -9.95
CA ASP A 172 3.83 6.15 -8.96
C ASP A 172 3.37 7.59 -9.19
N GLY A 173 2.04 7.78 -9.17
CA GLY A 173 1.40 9.08 -9.43
C GLY A 173 1.52 9.60 -10.88
N MET A 174 2.08 8.82 -11.81
CA MET A 174 2.29 9.22 -13.20
C MET A 174 1.10 9.00 -14.12
N LEU A 175 0.19 8.07 -13.79
CA LEU A 175 -0.97 7.70 -14.63
C LEU A 175 -0.57 7.24 -16.04
N GLN A 176 0.57 6.53 -16.14
CA GLN A 176 1.19 6.07 -17.40
C GLN A 176 1.13 4.54 -17.57
N GLY A 177 0.34 3.86 -16.74
CA GLY A 177 0.26 2.41 -16.67
C GLY A 177 1.21 1.81 -15.63
N PRO A 178 0.85 0.65 -15.05
CA PRO A 178 1.63 -0.06 -14.05
C PRO A 178 2.91 -0.68 -14.64
N ALA A 179 3.79 -1.18 -13.79
CA ALA A 179 4.99 -1.91 -14.19
C ALA A 179 4.67 -3.36 -14.59
N VAL A 180 4.00 -3.53 -15.73
CA VAL A 180 3.50 -4.82 -16.23
C VAL A 180 4.57 -5.90 -16.26
N GLU A 181 5.74 -5.61 -16.82
CA GLU A 181 6.85 -6.57 -16.96
C GLU A 181 7.41 -7.00 -15.59
N LEU A 182 7.46 -6.06 -14.64
CA LEU A 182 7.88 -6.33 -13.27
C LEU A 182 6.92 -7.32 -12.60
N TYR A 183 5.62 -7.05 -12.65
CA TYR A 183 4.62 -7.89 -12.01
C TYR A 183 4.50 -9.27 -12.65
N GLN A 184 4.63 -9.38 -13.98
CA GLN A 184 4.72 -10.67 -14.67
C GLN A 184 5.92 -11.48 -14.18
N SER A 185 7.08 -10.84 -14.02
CA SER A 185 8.31 -11.50 -13.56
C SER A 185 8.17 -11.97 -12.11
N VAL A 186 7.61 -11.15 -11.23
CA VAL A 186 7.34 -11.52 -9.83
C VAL A 186 6.34 -12.67 -9.74
N MET A 187 5.22 -12.61 -10.45
CA MET A 187 4.20 -13.68 -10.40
C MET A 187 4.67 -14.99 -11.02
N LYS A 188 5.58 -14.94 -12.01
CA LYS A 188 6.21 -16.12 -12.58
C LYS A 188 7.12 -16.83 -11.57
N GLU A 189 7.93 -16.08 -10.83
CA GLU A 189 8.89 -16.65 -9.87
C GLU A 189 8.21 -17.05 -8.56
N PHE A 190 7.20 -16.27 -8.13
CA PHE A 190 6.53 -16.42 -6.84
C PHE A 190 5.00 -16.55 -6.96
N PRO A 191 4.49 -17.61 -7.63
CA PRO A 191 3.06 -17.75 -7.97
C PRO A 191 2.13 -17.86 -6.75
N ASN A 192 2.67 -18.14 -5.57
CA ASN A 192 1.91 -18.29 -4.32
C ASN A 192 1.86 -16.99 -3.49
N LEU A 193 2.52 -15.91 -3.91
CA LEU A 193 2.43 -14.63 -3.21
C LEU A 193 1.09 -13.96 -3.54
N GLU A 194 0.49 -13.37 -2.52
CA GLU A 194 -0.60 -12.41 -2.69
C GLU A 194 -0.01 -11.06 -3.08
N LEU A 195 0.41 -10.95 -4.34
CA LEU A 195 1.00 -9.73 -4.87
C LEU A 195 -0.06 -8.64 -5.07
N VAL A 196 0.15 -7.51 -4.42
CA VAL A 196 -0.63 -6.28 -4.61
C VAL A 196 0.22 -5.32 -5.45
N ALA A 197 -0.24 -5.06 -6.67
CA ALA A 197 0.40 -4.09 -7.56
C ALA A 197 0.09 -2.66 -7.09
N SER A 198 1.10 -1.77 -7.13
CA SER A 198 0.98 -0.38 -6.71
C SER A 198 1.79 0.55 -7.62
N GLY A 199 1.22 1.71 -7.94
CA GLY A 199 1.86 2.71 -8.80
C GLY A 199 1.52 2.57 -10.29
N GLY A 200 1.44 3.71 -10.98
CA GLY A 200 1.26 3.77 -12.44
C GLY A 200 -0.17 3.66 -12.96
N VAL A 201 -1.07 2.96 -12.25
CA VAL A 201 -2.47 2.76 -12.65
C VAL A 201 -3.12 4.08 -13.03
N GLY A 202 -3.61 4.16 -14.27
CA GLY A 202 -4.16 5.36 -14.88
C GLY A 202 -5.56 5.18 -15.47
N ASN A 203 -6.00 3.96 -15.75
CA ASN A 203 -7.30 3.65 -16.33
C ASN A 203 -7.76 2.21 -15.97
N ILE A 204 -8.95 1.80 -16.39
CA ILE A 204 -9.50 0.46 -16.08
C ILE A 204 -8.81 -0.68 -16.83
N GLU A 205 -8.27 -0.43 -18.02
CA GLU A 205 -7.54 -1.43 -18.80
C GLU A 205 -6.27 -1.87 -18.08
N ASP A 206 -5.59 -0.94 -17.39
CA ASP A 206 -4.45 -1.27 -16.53
C ASP A 206 -4.82 -2.31 -15.46
N ILE A 207 -6.04 -2.23 -14.91
CA ILE A 207 -6.53 -3.15 -13.88
C ILE A 207 -6.85 -4.52 -14.48
N ARG A 208 -7.43 -4.54 -15.68
CA ARG A 208 -7.66 -5.78 -16.44
C ARG A 208 -6.35 -6.50 -16.71
N ILE A 209 -5.34 -5.78 -17.20
CA ILE A 209 -3.99 -6.33 -17.42
C ILE A 209 -3.41 -6.92 -16.13
N LEU A 210 -3.48 -6.19 -15.01
CA LEU A 210 -2.98 -6.69 -13.72
C LEU A 210 -3.75 -7.94 -13.26
N ASN A 211 -5.06 -8.01 -13.51
CA ASN A 211 -5.89 -9.17 -13.19
C ASN A 211 -5.53 -10.38 -14.06
N GLU A 212 -5.23 -10.18 -15.35
CA GLU A 212 -4.73 -11.23 -16.25
C GLU A 212 -3.35 -11.76 -15.84
N ILE A 213 -2.47 -10.90 -15.34
CA ILE A 213 -1.16 -11.30 -14.77
C ILE A 213 -1.34 -12.21 -13.53
N GLY A 214 -2.51 -12.15 -12.88
CA GLY A 214 -2.81 -12.91 -11.67
C GLY A 214 -2.43 -12.22 -10.37
N CYS A 215 -2.21 -10.89 -10.39
CA CYS A 215 -2.02 -10.12 -9.16
C CYS A 215 -3.23 -10.30 -8.24
N TRP A 216 -2.98 -10.50 -6.95
CA TRP A 216 -4.04 -10.71 -5.96
C TRP A 216 -4.85 -9.44 -5.74
N GLY A 217 -4.19 -8.27 -5.75
CA GLY A 217 -4.82 -6.98 -5.59
C GLY A 217 -4.15 -5.87 -6.39
N VAL A 218 -4.82 -4.73 -6.45
CA VAL A 218 -4.28 -3.49 -7.01
C VAL A 218 -4.60 -2.32 -6.08
N ILE A 219 -3.58 -1.51 -5.80
CA ILE A 219 -3.73 -0.23 -5.12
C ILE A 219 -3.97 0.87 -6.15
N ILE A 220 -5.05 1.63 -5.96
CA ILE A 220 -5.45 2.71 -6.86
C ILE A 220 -5.57 4.01 -6.06
N GLY A 221 -4.64 4.94 -6.31
CA GLY A 221 -4.65 6.27 -5.70
C GLY A 221 -5.15 7.33 -6.68
N LYS A 222 -4.19 8.07 -7.25
CA LYS A 222 -4.43 9.28 -8.07
C LYS A 222 -5.48 9.11 -9.18
N ALA A 223 -5.57 7.96 -9.83
CA ALA A 223 -6.53 7.74 -10.93
C ALA A 223 -7.99 7.86 -10.50
N ILE A 224 -8.33 7.44 -9.27
CA ILE A 224 -9.69 7.62 -8.70
C ILE A 224 -9.97 9.10 -8.49
N TYR A 225 -9.05 9.81 -7.83
CA TYR A 225 -9.24 11.22 -7.50
C TYR A 225 -9.29 12.14 -8.73
N GLU A 226 -8.54 11.81 -9.78
CA GLU A 226 -8.55 12.53 -11.07
C GLU A 226 -9.64 12.02 -12.02
N LYS A 227 -10.59 11.18 -11.54
CA LYS A 227 -11.75 10.66 -12.29
C LYS A 227 -11.38 9.98 -13.62
N ARG A 228 -10.23 9.31 -13.66
CA ARG A 228 -9.79 8.56 -14.83
C ARG A 228 -10.34 7.15 -14.91
N ILE A 229 -10.86 6.65 -13.80
CA ILE A 229 -11.56 5.38 -13.69
C ILE A 229 -12.98 5.70 -13.23
N ASP A 230 -13.97 5.22 -13.97
CA ASP A 230 -15.35 5.25 -13.51
C ASP A 230 -15.51 4.23 -12.39
N MET A 231 -15.86 4.69 -11.20
CA MET A 231 -16.01 3.83 -10.03
C MET A 231 -17.17 2.84 -10.18
N ASN A 232 -18.24 3.18 -10.91
CA ASN A 232 -19.34 2.25 -11.14
C ASN A 232 -18.88 1.14 -12.09
N GLU A 233 -18.12 1.47 -13.14
CA GLU A 233 -17.54 0.47 -14.04
C GLU A 233 -16.59 -0.47 -13.26
N LEU A 234 -15.70 0.11 -12.45
CA LEU A 234 -14.75 -0.64 -11.63
C LEU A 234 -15.44 -1.62 -10.66
N VAL A 235 -16.48 -1.14 -9.97
CA VAL A 235 -17.24 -1.95 -9.00
C VAL A 235 -18.00 -3.07 -9.72
N ASN A 236 -18.68 -2.74 -10.83
CA ASN A 236 -19.45 -3.71 -11.61
C ASN A 236 -18.57 -4.84 -12.18
N GLU A 237 -17.32 -4.54 -12.54
CA GLU A 237 -16.44 -5.52 -13.17
C GLU A 237 -15.66 -6.39 -12.15
N PHE A 238 -15.27 -5.82 -11.00
CA PHE A 238 -14.34 -6.49 -10.09
C PHE A 238 -14.89 -6.81 -8.70
N ILE A 239 -16.10 -6.35 -8.36
CA ILE A 239 -16.67 -6.49 -7.01
C ILE A 239 -18.01 -7.21 -7.03
N LEU A 240 -18.92 -6.80 -7.92
CA LEU A 240 -20.24 -7.42 -8.09
C LEU A 240 -20.15 -8.69 -8.95
#